data_AF-A0A0R3PNL4-F1
#
_entry.id   AF-A0A0R3PNL4-F1
#
_cell.length_a   1.000
_cell.length_b   1.000
_cell.length_c   1.000
_cell.angle_alpha   90.00
_cell.angle_beta   90.00
_cell.angle_gamma   90.00
#
_symmetry.space_group_name_H-M   'P 1'
#
loop_
_entity.id
_entity.type
_entity.pdbx_description
1 polymer ?
#
loop_
_entity_poly.entity_id
_entity_poly.type
_entity_poly.pdbx_seq_one_letter_code
_entity_poly.pdbx_strand_id
1 'polypeptide(L)'
;MPYMLISTQIRLEVGPTFVGDGYSDKGLMEKLRAKPSQQLGNEFVEYMTALAPRQVLDILESEGWKVVQTSTLVKIAAGGFLIGSTALYLAQKSLQRRVRSLPHYTECLEIVANHDRAREALGKPIQIGSVDIADRRHNFVGKTTSMLRIPVAGSVSSGFLDVMAIRENENSPFKTAIIRSF
;
A
#
# COMPACT_ATOMS: atom_id res chain seq x y z
N MET A 1 -5.42 26.12 -29.16
CA MET A 1 -5.20 25.23 -28.00
C MET A 1 -3.74 24.84 -27.97
N PRO A 2 -2.98 25.09 -26.88
CA PRO A 2 -1.52 24.84 -26.86
C PRO A 2 -1.11 23.42 -26.45
N TYR A 3 -2.03 22.64 -25.87
CA TYR A 3 -1.80 21.27 -25.42
C TYR A 3 -2.89 20.34 -25.96
N MET A 4 -2.52 19.08 -26.14
CA MET A 4 -3.39 18.04 -26.67
C MET A 4 -3.10 16.72 -25.99
N LEU A 5 -4.16 15.95 -25.72
CA LEU A 5 -4.06 14.58 -25.24
C LEU A 5 -4.63 13.66 -26.32
N ILE A 6 -3.83 12.68 -26.73
CA ILE A 6 -4.29 11.60 -27.58
C ILE A 6 -4.19 10.28 -26.82
N SER A 7 -5.13 9.38 -27.07
CA SER A 7 -5.11 8.05 -26.46
C SER A 7 -5.55 7.00 -27.47
N THR A 8 -5.13 5.76 -27.24
CA THR A 8 -5.59 4.61 -28.02
C THR A 8 -5.79 3.43 -27.08
N GLN A 9 -6.55 2.45 -27.53
CA GLN A 9 -6.86 1.26 -26.77
C GLN A 9 -6.00 0.08 -27.21
N ILE A 10 -5.42 -0.65 -26.25
CA ILE A 10 -4.85 -2.01 -26.33
C ILE A 10 -3.68 -2.22 -27.31
N ARG A 11 -3.80 -1.86 -28.60
CA ARG A 11 -2.80 -2.09 -29.66
C ARG A 11 -2.38 -0.75 -30.27
N LEU A 12 -1.07 -0.56 -30.45
CA LEU A 12 -0.52 0.67 -31.06
C LEU A 12 -0.51 0.63 -32.59
N GLU A 13 -0.72 -0.55 -33.18
CA GLU A 13 -0.56 -0.78 -34.63
C GLU A 13 -1.81 -0.43 -35.42
N VAL A 14 -2.99 -0.41 -34.77
CA VAL A 14 -4.30 -0.23 -35.40
C VAL A 14 -5.10 0.77 -34.58
N GLY A 15 -5.89 1.62 -35.25
CA GLY A 15 -6.84 2.50 -34.58
C GLY A 15 -8.00 1.73 -33.91
N PRO A 16 -8.90 2.44 -33.23
CA PRO A 16 -9.04 3.90 -33.25
C PRO A 16 -8.10 4.64 -32.29
N THR A 17 -7.84 5.91 -32.63
CA THR A 17 -7.14 6.86 -31.75
C THR A 17 -8.10 7.99 -31.38
N PHE A 18 -8.26 8.24 -30.09
CA PHE A 18 -8.98 9.39 -29.55
C PHE A 18 -8.05 10.60 -29.57
N VAL A 19 -8.52 11.70 -30.15
CA VAL A 19 -7.68 12.87 -30.45
C VAL A 19 -8.23 14.18 -29.90
N GLY A 20 -9.40 14.18 -29.27
CA GLY A 20 -9.94 15.40 -28.69
C GLY A 20 -11.30 15.21 -28.02
N ASP A 21 -11.80 16.32 -27.48
CA ASP A 21 -13.08 16.49 -26.81
C ASP A 21 -13.98 17.49 -27.56
N GLY A 22 -15.18 17.75 -27.03
CA GLY A 22 -16.15 18.69 -27.63
C GLY A 22 -15.67 20.13 -27.78
N TYR A 23 -14.60 20.54 -27.07
CA TYR A 23 -14.03 21.89 -27.14
C TYR A 23 -12.80 21.97 -28.06
N SER A 24 -12.40 20.84 -28.65
CA SER A 24 -11.21 20.74 -29.48
C SER A 24 -11.32 21.53 -30.78
N ASP A 25 -10.19 22.04 -31.27
CA ASP A 25 -10.12 22.84 -32.50
C ASP A 25 -10.62 22.04 -33.70
N LYS A 26 -11.76 22.44 -34.26
CA LYS A 26 -12.43 21.76 -35.37
C LYS A 26 -11.55 21.65 -36.61
N GLY A 27 -10.74 22.67 -36.91
CA GLY A 27 -9.84 22.64 -38.07
C GLY A 27 -8.76 21.58 -37.90
N LEU A 28 -8.23 21.43 -36.68
CA LEU A 28 -7.27 20.38 -36.36
C LEU A 28 -7.91 18.99 -36.40
N MET A 29 -9.13 18.83 -35.85
CA MET A 29 -9.86 17.55 -35.89
C MET A 29 -10.13 17.08 -37.32
N GLU A 30 -10.45 18.01 -38.23
CA GLU A 30 -10.68 17.71 -39.65
C GLU A 30 -9.40 17.20 -40.33
N LYS A 31 -8.25 17.82 -40.08
CA LYS A 31 -6.94 17.36 -40.58
C LYS A 31 -6.58 15.96 -40.09
N LEU A 32 -6.93 15.65 -38.84
CA LEU A 32 -6.75 14.33 -38.23
C LEU A 32 -7.77 13.28 -38.72
N ARG A 33 -8.69 13.68 -39.61
CA ARG A 33 -9.80 12.85 -40.10
C ARG A 33 -10.65 12.29 -38.96
N ALA A 34 -10.76 13.05 -37.89
CA ALA A 34 -11.46 12.64 -36.69
C ALA A 34 -12.96 12.90 -36.84
N LYS A 35 -13.78 11.97 -36.34
CA LYS A 35 -15.23 12.10 -36.29
C LYS A 35 -15.66 12.27 -34.84
N PRO A 36 -16.65 13.14 -34.55
CA PRO A 36 -17.25 13.19 -33.23
C PRO A 36 -17.96 11.86 -32.96
N SER A 37 -17.73 11.32 -31.79
CA SER A 37 -18.30 10.08 -31.28
C SER A 37 -18.76 10.32 -29.86
N GLN A 38 -19.95 9.83 -29.53
CA GLN A 38 -20.46 9.83 -28.17
C GLN A 38 -20.76 8.38 -27.80
N GLN A 39 -19.99 7.84 -26.86
CA GLN A 39 -20.21 6.49 -26.38
C GLN A 39 -21.49 6.45 -25.53
N LEU A 40 -22.18 5.32 -25.55
CA LEU A 40 -23.38 5.12 -24.74
C LEU A 40 -23.03 5.27 -23.26
N GLY A 41 -23.74 6.17 -22.57
CA GLY A 41 -23.52 6.49 -21.16
C GLY A 41 -22.65 7.72 -20.91
N ASN A 42 -22.04 8.32 -21.94
CA ASN A 42 -21.28 9.55 -21.80
C ASN A 42 -22.15 10.77 -22.13
N GLU A 43 -22.05 11.82 -21.32
CA GLU A 43 -22.68 13.13 -21.58
C GLU A 43 -21.83 14.03 -22.50
N PHE A 44 -20.62 13.59 -22.83
CA PHE A 44 -19.62 14.36 -23.58
C PHE A 44 -19.30 13.71 -24.93
N VAL A 45 -18.87 14.55 -25.87
CA VAL A 45 -18.44 14.14 -27.22
C VAL A 45 -16.93 14.05 -27.27
N GLU A 46 -16.42 12.99 -27.89
CA GLU A 46 -15.00 12.78 -28.13
C GLU A 46 -14.73 12.68 -29.63
N TYR A 47 -13.59 13.20 -30.07
CA TYR A 47 -13.14 13.03 -31.45
C TYR A 47 -12.29 11.77 -31.59
N MET A 48 -12.69 10.90 -32.51
CA MET A 48 -12.03 9.63 -32.77
C MET A 48 -11.66 9.52 -34.24
N THR A 49 -10.43 9.09 -34.53
CA THR A 49 -9.96 8.77 -35.88
C THR A 49 -9.64 7.29 -36.01
N ALA A 50 -9.82 6.73 -37.20
CA ALA A 50 -9.48 5.34 -37.50
C ALA A 50 -7.95 5.11 -37.64
N LEU A 51 -7.18 6.20 -37.73
CA LEU A 51 -5.73 6.15 -37.87
C LEU A 51 -5.08 5.54 -36.62
N ALA A 52 -3.96 4.84 -36.83
CA ALA A 52 -3.11 4.39 -35.75
C ALA A 52 -2.43 5.59 -35.06
N PRO A 53 -2.08 5.49 -33.77
CA PRO A 53 -1.45 6.59 -33.01
C PRO A 53 -0.21 7.15 -33.68
N ARG A 54 0.61 6.28 -34.30
CA ARG A 54 1.81 6.71 -35.04
C ARG A 54 1.46 7.67 -36.18
N GLN A 55 0.43 7.34 -36.96
CA GLN A 55 -0.01 8.19 -38.08
C GLN A 55 -0.60 9.52 -37.59
N VAL A 56 -1.31 9.49 -36.45
CA VAL A 56 -1.81 10.71 -35.80
C VAL A 56 -0.64 11.60 -35.36
N LEU A 57 0.39 11.02 -34.74
CA LEU A 57 1.59 11.75 -34.32
C LEU A 57 2.34 12.35 -35.51
N ASP A 58 2.47 11.62 -36.62
CA ASP A 58 3.10 12.12 -37.85
C ASP A 58 2.36 13.38 -38.38
N ILE A 59 1.02 13.36 -38.38
CA ILE A 59 0.22 14.52 -38.80
C ILE A 59 0.38 15.68 -37.82
N LEU A 60 0.34 15.41 -36.51
CA LEU A 60 0.52 16.44 -35.48
C LEU A 60 1.90 17.10 -35.58
N GLU A 61 2.95 16.34 -35.84
CA GLU A 61 4.30 16.89 -36.06
C GLU A 61 4.34 17.83 -37.27
N SER A 62 3.65 17.48 -38.37
CA SER A 62 3.55 18.34 -39.56
C SER A 62 2.81 19.67 -39.28
N GLU A 63 1.92 19.67 -38.27
CA GLU A 63 1.20 20.83 -37.77
C GLU A 63 1.99 21.61 -36.69
N GLY A 64 3.24 21.21 -36.43
CA GLY A 64 4.16 21.88 -35.50
C GLY A 64 4.06 21.42 -34.05
N TRP A 65 3.32 20.34 -33.76
CA TRP A 65 3.22 19.79 -32.42
C TRP A 65 4.43 18.93 -32.07
N LYS A 66 4.75 18.84 -30.78
CA LYS A 66 5.79 17.95 -30.26
C LYS A 66 5.26 17.09 -29.12
N VAL A 67 5.69 15.83 -29.08
CA VAL A 67 5.37 14.93 -27.97
C VAL A 67 6.10 15.41 -26.72
N VAL A 68 5.35 15.84 -25.71
CA VAL A 68 5.89 16.28 -24.42
C VAL A 68 6.11 15.09 -23.48
N GLN A 69 5.13 14.19 -23.40
CA GLN A 69 5.18 13.05 -22.49
C GLN A 69 4.33 11.88 -22.98
N THR A 70 4.82 10.66 -22.77
CA THR A 70 4.03 9.41 -22.90
C THR A 70 3.90 8.75 -21.53
N SER A 71 2.69 8.74 -20.96
CA SER A 71 2.38 8.05 -19.72
C SER A 71 1.54 6.82 -19.98
N THR A 72 2.00 5.68 -19.48
CA THR A 72 1.19 4.46 -19.40
C THR A 72 0.59 4.41 -18.00
N LEU A 73 -0.69 4.06 -17.87
CA LEU A 73 -1.35 3.86 -16.57
C LEU A 73 -0.54 2.93 -15.64
N VAL A 74 0.13 1.94 -16.23
CA VAL A 74 1.05 1.01 -15.55
C VAL A 74 2.19 1.73 -14.82
N LYS A 75 2.77 2.79 -15.39
CA LYS A 75 3.88 3.54 -14.74
C LYS A 75 3.41 4.26 -13.47
N ILE A 76 2.21 4.84 -13.51
CA ILE A 76 1.62 5.53 -12.36
C ILE A 76 1.21 4.52 -11.29
N ALA A 77 0.51 3.44 -11.68
CA ALA A 77 0.06 2.40 -10.77
C ALA A 77 1.24 1.68 -10.10
N ALA A 78 2.28 1.31 -10.85
CA ALA A 78 3.46 0.65 -10.30
C ALA A 78 4.25 1.55 -9.35
N GLY A 79 4.43 2.84 -9.71
CA GLY A 79 5.09 3.81 -8.84
C GLY A 79 4.34 4.04 -7.54
N GLY A 80 3.02 4.25 -7.61
CA GLY A 80 2.16 4.44 -6.44
C GLY A 80 2.14 3.21 -5.53
N PHE A 81 2.08 2.00 -6.10
CA PHE A 81 2.09 0.76 -5.34
C PHE A 81 3.40 0.54 -4.57
N LEU A 82 4.56 0.77 -5.19
CA LEU A 82 5.86 0.59 -4.53
C LEU A 82 6.06 1.58 -3.37
N ILE A 83 5.70 2.85 -3.57
CA ILE A 83 5.81 3.86 -2.52
C ILE A 83 4.84 3.56 -1.38
N GLY A 84 3.58 3.25 -1.69
CA GLY A 84 2.55 2.95 -0.69
C GLY A 84 2.88 1.70 0.13
N SER A 85 3.26 0.60 -0.52
CA SER A 85 3.65 -0.63 0.17
C SER A 85 4.89 -0.45 1.05
N THR A 86 5.89 0.29 0.59
CA THR A 86 7.11 0.59 1.37
C THR A 86 6.77 1.44 2.60
N ALA A 87 5.95 2.49 2.45
CA ALA A 87 5.53 3.32 3.56
C ALA A 87 4.75 2.51 4.62
N LEU A 88 3.84 1.65 4.19
CA LEU A 88 3.07 0.77 5.07
C LEU A 88 3.98 -0.21 5.83
N TYR A 89 4.92 -0.84 5.13
CA TYR A 89 5.92 -1.73 5.74
C TYR A 89 6.75 -1.01 6.81
N LEU A 90 7.26 0.20 6.50
CA LEU A 90 8.05 0.98 7.45
C LEU A 90 7.22 1.42 8.67
N ALA A 91 5.95 1.80 8.48
CA ALA A 91 5.05 2.14 9.57
C ALA A 91 4.81 0.93 10.50
N GLN A 92 4.52 -0.25 9.93
CA GLN A 92 4.35 -1.48 10.68
C GLN A 92 5.62 -1.86 11.44
N LYS A 93 6.80 -1.74 10.80
CA LYS A 93 8.10 -2.02 11.43
C LYS A 93 8.42 -1.03 12.56
N SER A 94 8.08 0.24 12.40
CA SER A 94 8.24 1.27 13.43
C SER A 94 7.36 0.97 14.64
N LEU A 95 6.10 0.59 14.41
CA LEU A 95 5.18 0.21 15.49
C LEU A 95 5.64 -1.05 16.21
N GLN A 96 6.12 -2.06 15.48
CA GLN A 96 6.69 -3.26 16.07
C GLN A 96 7.91 -2.96 16.95
N ARG A 97 8.79 -2.03 16.54
CA ARG A 97 9.93 -1.57 17.36
C ARG A 97 9.46 -0.92 18.66
N ARG A 98 8.42 -0.09 18.60
CA ARG A 98 7.82 0.55 19.79
C ARG A 98 7.21 -0.46 20.75
N VAL A 99 6.50 -1.47 20.22
CA VAL A 99 5.97 -2.57 21.04
C VAL A 99 7.10 -3.33 21.72
N ARG A 100 8.17 -3.64 20.98
CA ARG A 100 9.34 -4.34 21.52
C ARG A 100 10.12 -3.54 22.56
N SER A 101 10.05 -2.21 22.53
CA SER A 101 10.68 -1.36 23.54
C SER A 101 9.84 -1.17 24.81
N LEU A 102 8.66 -1.78 24.91
CA LEU A 102 7.84 -1.69 26.12
C LEU A 102 8.46 -2.52 27.26
N PRO A 103 8.49 -2.00 28.50
CA PRO A 103 9.12 -2.71 29.63
C PRO A 103 8.52 -4.10 29.88
N HIS A 104 7.19 -4.22 29.82
CA HIS A 104 6.49 -5.49 29.99
C HIS A 104 6.71 -6.46 28.83
N TYR A 105 7.09 -5.98 27.64
CA TYR A 105 7.51 -6.87 26.55
C TYR A 105 8.88 -7.49 26.88
N THR A 106 9.84 -6.73 27.41
CA THR A 106 11.16 -7.28 27.76
C THR A 106 11.12 -8.14 29.03
N GLU A 107 10.41 -7.68 30.08
CA GLU A 107 10.29 -8.41 31.35
C GLU A 107 9.65 -9.79 31.16
N CYS A 108 8.62 -9.89 30.32
CA CYS A 108 7.96 -11.17 30.09
C CYS A 108 8.90 -12.20 29.44
N LEU A 109 9.87 -11.74 28.63
CA LEU A 109 10.86 -12.61 28.01
C LEU A 109 11.85 -13.15 29.03
N GLU A 110 12.29 -12.31 29.96
CA GLU A 110 13.14 -12.76 31.06
C GLU A 110 12.43 -13.80 31.92
N ILE A 111 11.14 -13.58 32.22
CA ILE A 111 10.32 -14.50 32.99
C ILE A 111 10.18 -15.85 32.26
N VAL A 112 9.86 -15.84 30.96
CA VAL A 112 9.73 -17.09 30.16
C VAL A 112 11.07 -17.79 29.99
N ALA A 113 12.16 -17.05 29.78
CA ALA A 113 13.50 -17.61 29.60
C ALA A 113 14.05 -18.29 30.87
N ASN A 114 13.64 -17.82 32.06
CA ASN A 114 14.07 -18.35 33.35
C ASN A 114 13.11 -19.40 33.94
N HIS A 115 11.94 -19.61 33.35
CA HIS A 115 10.95 -20.55 33.88
C HIS A 115 11.17 -21.97 33.31
N ASP A 116 11.62 -22.92 34.14
CA ASP A 116 12.02 -24.26 33.69
C ASP A 116 10.91 -25.00 32.93
N ARG A 117 9.66 -24.99 33.43
CA ARG A 117 8.53 -25.61 32.70
C ARG A 117 8.29 -25.02 31.32
N ALA A 118 8.48 -23.70 31.15
CA ALA A 118 8.27 -23.05 29.85
C ALA A 118 9.39 -23.43 28.86
N ARG A 119 10.62 -23.58 29.37
CA ARG A 119 11.78 -24.04 28.56
C ARG A 119 11.63 -25.49 28.13
N GLU A 120 11.13 -26.36 29.02
CA GLU A 120 10.85 -27.76 28.70
C GLU A 120 9.71 -27.90 27.69
N ALA A 121 8.63 -27.12 27.86
CA ALA A 121 7.47 -27.16 26.97
C ALA A 121 7.74 -26.60 25.57
N LEU A 122 8.46 -25.48 25.47
CA LEU A 122 8.77 -24.83 24.18
C LEU A 122 10.01 -25.42 23.51
N GLY A 123 11.00 -25.85 24.29
CA GLY A 123 12.32 -26.25 23.79
C GLY A 123 13.27 -25.06 23.58
N LYS A 124 14.58 -25.30 23.68
CA LYS A 124 15.63 -24.30 23.42
C LYS A 124 16.09 -24.38 21.96
N PRO A 125 16.41 -23.26 21.29
CA PRO A 125 16.28 -21.87 21.74
C PRO A 125 14.83 -21.36 21.65
N ILE A 126 14.45 -20.46 22.56
CA ILE A 126 13.15 -19.77 22.49
C ILE A 126 13.29 -18.56 21.57
N GLN A 127 12.51 -18.55 20.50
CA GLN A 127 12.35 -17.47 19.55
C GLN A 127 11.03 -16.73 19.78
N ILE A 128 11.03 -15.43 19.48
CA ILE A 128 9.89 -14.57 19.71
C ILE A 128 9.45 -13.98 18.38
N GLY A 129 8.17 -14.11 18.08
CA GLY A 129 7.59 -13.54 16.88
C GLY A 129 7.24 -12.06 17.01
N SER A 130 6.61 -11.54 15.98
CA SER A 130 6.03 -10.19 15.99
C SER A 130 4.62 -10.24 16.55
N VAL A 131 4.23 -9.19 17.27
CA VAL A 131 2.86 -9.06 17.79
C VAL A 131 1.96 -8.70 16.62
N ASP A 132 0.80 -9.34 16.51
CA ASP A 132 -0.19 -8.95 15.51
C ASP A 132 -0.89 -7.66 15.92
N ILE A 133 -0.42 -6.54 15.37
CA ILE A 133 -0.92 -5.21 15.71
C ILE A 133 -2.30 -4.93 15.08
N ALA A 134 -2.71 -5.73 14.08
CA ALA A 134 -4.04 -5.61 13.49
C ALA A 134 -5.12 -6.24 14.38
N ASP A 135 -4.75 -7.21 15.22
CA ASP A 135 -5.65 -7.84 16.18
C ASP A 135 -5.89 -6.95 17.41
N ARG A 136 -6.75 -5.94 17.24
CA ARG A 136 -7.11 -5.02 18.33
C ARG A 136 -7.93 -5.66 19.46
N ARG A 137 -8.37 -6.92 19.31
CA ARG A 137 -9.13 -7.63 20.35
C ARG A 137 -8.19 -8.16 21.44
N HIS A 138 -7.01 -8.63 21.04
CA HIS A 138 -6.01 -9.17 21.97
C HIS A 138 -4.81 -8.23 22.19
N ASN A 139 -4.53 -7.35 21.21
CA ASN A 139 -3.38 -6.45 21.24
C ASN A 139 -3.82 -4.99 21.26
N PHE A 140 -3.62 -4.31 22.38
CA PHE A 140 -3.83 -2.86 22.46
C PHE A 140 -2.93 -2.23 23.53
N VAL A 141 -2.49 -1.00 23.25
CA VAL A 141 -1.80 -0.16 24.23
C VAL A 141 -2.66 1.07 24.45
N GLY A 142 -3.34 1.12 25.59
CA GLY A 142 -4.19 2.23 26.00
C GLY A 142 -3.45 3.25 26.86
N LYS A 143 -4.21 4.17 27.45
CA LYS A 143 -3.66 5.24 28.31
C LYS A 143 -3.10 4.71 29.62
N THR A 144 -3.74 3.73 30.24
CA THR A 144 -3.35 3.18 31.55
C THR A 144 -3.15 1.67 31.53
N THR A 145 -3.67 0.97 30.51
CA THR A 145 -3.61 -0.48 30.38
C THR A 145 -3.05 -0.87 29.02
N SER A 146 -2.20 -1.89 29.02
CA SER A 146 -1.62 -2.52 27.83
C SER A 146 -1.91 -4.02 27.87
N MET A 147 -2.32 -4.60 26.74
CA MET A 147 -2.44 -6.03 26.54
C MET A 147 -1.70 -6.43 25.26
N LEU A 148 -0.83 -7.42 25.36
CA LEU A 148 -0.03 -7.94 24.26
C LEU A 148 -0.05 -9.47 24.27
N ARG A 149 -0.50 -10.06 23.17
CA ARG A 149 -0.35 -11.45 22.79
C ARG A 149 0.92 -11.62 21.98
N ILE A 150 1.94 -12.19 22.60
CA ILE A 150 3.27 -12.35 22.04
C ILE A 150 3.44 -13.80 21.58
N PRO A 151 3.64 -14.07 20.28
CA PRO A 151 3.95 -15.41 19.81
C PRO A 151 5.35 -15.82 20.26
N VAL A 152 5.45 -17.02 20.84
CA VAL A 152 6.69 -17.62 21.30
C VAL A 152 6.83 -19.01 20.66
N ALA A 153 8.02 -19.35 20.19
CA ALA A 153 8.30 -20.63 19.56
C ALA A 153 9.63 -21.17 20.06
N GLY A 154 9.70 -22.46 20.34
CA GLY A 154 10.97 -23.15 20.57
C GLY A 154 11.12 -24.33 19.63
N SER A 155 12.11 -25.18 19.89
CA SER A 155 12.41 -26.36 19.08
C SER A 155 11.38 -27.48 19.21
N VAL A 156 10.56 -27.46 20.27
CA VAL A 156 9.57 -28.49 20.58
C VAL A 156 8.15 -28.02 20.23
N SER A 157 7.80 -26.80 20.64
CA SER A 157 6.44 -26.28 20.49
C SER A 157 6.40 -24.77 20.29
N SER A 158 5.26 -24.26 19.84
CA SER A 158 4.96 -22.84 19.71
C SER A 158 3.64 -22.51 20.39
N GLY A 159 3.54 -21.32 20.95
CA GLY A 159 2.34 -20.84 21.63
C GLY A 159 2.28 -19.32 21.71
N PHE A 160 1.39 -18.84 22.57
CA PHE A 160 1.18 -17.41 22.80
C PHE A 160 1.34 -17.07 24.27
N LEU A 161 1.96 -15.92 24.52
CA LEU A 161 2.07 -15.32 25.84
C LEU A 161 1.17 -14.09 25.88
N ASP A 162 0.12 -14.14 26.70
CA ASP A 162 -0.76 -13.00 26.93
C ASP A 162 -0.23 -12.21 28.13
N VAL A 163 0.24 -10.98 27.86
CA VAL A 163 0.86 -10.08 28.83
C VAL A 163 -0.03 -8.86 29.01
N MET A 164 -0.42 -8.59 30.26
CA MET A 164 -1.12 -7.37 30.63
C MET A 164 -0.23 -6.51 31.53
N ALA A 165 -0.18 -5.21 31.24
CA ALA A 165 0.54 -4.23 32.04
C ALA A 165 -0.34 -3.02 32.34
N ILE A 166 -0.12 -2.42 33.51
CA ILE A 166 -0.86 -1.25 33.99
C ILE A 166 0.12 -0.15 34.40
N ARG A 167 -0.34 1.10 34.32
CA ARG A 167 0.38 2.28 34.79
C ARG A 167 -0.58 3.27 35.44
N GLU A 168 -0.07 4.04 36.40
CA GLU A 168 -0.90 4.98 37.16
C GLU A 168 -1.35 6.18 36.32
N ASN A 169 -0.46 6.70 35.47
CA ASN A 169 -0.72 7.82 34.58
C ASN A 169 0.05 7.70 33.26
N GLU A 170 -0.26 8.54 32.28
CA GLU A 170 0.35 8.48 30.94
C GLU A 170 1.87 8.71 30.92
N ASN A 171 2.42 9.33 31.95
CA ASN A 171 3.85 9.66 32.09
C ASN A 171 4.64 8.59 32.87
N SER A 172 3.95 7.70 33.57
CA SER A 172 4.57 6.60 34.33
C SER A 172 4.86 5.39 33.43
N PRO A 173 5.93 4.62 33.70
CA PRO A 173 6.21 3.41 32.94
C PRO A 173 5.15 2.34 33.22
N PHE A 174 4.84 1.52 32.21
CA PHE A 174 4.02 0.33 32.39
C PHE A 174 4.71 -0.68 33.30
N LYS A 175 3.98 -1.21 34.28
CA LYS A 175 4.39 -2.33 35.13
C LYS A 175 3.59 -3.57 34.74
N THR A 176 4.29 -4.69 34.59
CA THR A 176 3.65 -5.97 34.26
C THR A 176 2.70 -6.40 35.40
N ALA A 177 1.45 -6.70 35.06
CA ALA A 177 0.40 -7.03 36.03
C ALA A 177 0.01 -8.51 35.96
N ILE A 178 -0.17 -9.06 34.75
CA ILE A 178 -0.57 -10.46 34.55
C ILE A 178 0.19 -11.04 33.36
N ILE A 179 0.70 -12.26 33.51
CA ILE A 179 1.25 -13.07 32.43
C ILE A 179 0.49 -14.40 32.40
N ARG A 180 -0.11 -14.75 31.26
CA ARG A 180 -0.75 -16.04 31.03
C ARG A 180 -0.08 -16.72 29.83
N SER A 181 0.29 -17.99 30.00
CA SER A 181 0.77 -18.85 28.92
C SER A 181 -0.29 -19.90 28.61
N PHE A 182 -0.50 -20.17 27.32
CA PHE A 182 -1.39 -21.23 26.81
C PHE A 182 -0.61 -22.13 25.86
#